data_AF-A0AAI9ZSS3-F1
#
_entry.id   AF-A0AAI9ZSS3-F1
#
_cell.length_a   1.000
_cell.length_b   1.000
_cell.length_c   1.000
_cell.angle_alpha   90.00
_cell.angle_beta   90.00
_cell.angle_gamma   90.00
#
_symmetry.space_group_name_H-M   'P 1'
#
loop_
_entity.id
_entity.type
_entity.pdbx_description
1 polymer ?
#
loop_
_entity_poly.entity_id
_entity_poly.type
_entity_poly.pdbx_seq_one_letter_code
_entity_poly.pdbx_strand_id
1 'polypeptide(L)'
;MADPLFITTGVLGFMSFGIEVAQSLYKYYTAVKSQPSNIQHTLLKLQQLEALLEQLRSHIEERQSRPEGVELVKTIKPFHPGTGLWLVRGASFLNWLHHPKSFLWLKGFAGCGKSVLSTTVIEHTLRRRGFDRNSRVGVSFFFLTFNDDTKQSTSALLRALILQLSAQLGSTPTALQRLFQNYRSGAPPDPSLVECIHQILRMFEDVYIIIDALDESPRDSHRGDMLETLTEMRAWLDCSLHLLVTSRDEPDIKDELQAASEDMVHLKNDDIDKDIALFVTEHLERNRRLRKWMPYFAEIETVLVQKAGVV
;
A
#
# COMPACT_ATOMS: atom_id res chain seq x y z
N MET A 1 20.15 -22.78 24.79
CA MET A 1 20.43 -24.09 24.17
C MET A 1 19.47 -24.24 23.00
N ALA A 2 19.97 -24.20 21.77
CA ALA A 2 19.13 -24.34 20.57
C ALA A 2 18.77 -25.81 20.38
N ASP A 3 17.50 -26.06 20.07
CA ASP A 3 16.91 -27.40 20.00
C ASP A 3 17.48 -28.18 18.80
N PRO A 4 18.15 -29.34 19.01
CA PRO A 4 18.81 -30.10 17.94
C PRO A 4 17.86 -30.59 16.84
N LEU A 5 16.56 -30.67 17.15
CA LEU A 5 15.51 -31.15 16.28
C LEU A 5 15.23 -30.22 15.09
N PHE A 6 15.33 -28.90 15.25
CA PHE A 6 15.05 -27.93 14.18
C PHE A 6 16.12 -27.91 13.08
N ILE A 7 17.38 -28.14 13.43
CA ILE A 7 18.48 -28.24 12.45
C ILE A 7 18.32 -29.53 11.63
N THR A 8 17.89 -30.62 12.26
CA THR A 8 17.67 -31.89 11.55
C THR A 8 16.49 -31.88 10.58
N THR A 9 15.40 -31.13 10.86
CA THR A 9 14.24 -31.06 9.94
C THR A 9 14.58 -30.26 8.67
N GLY A 10 15.35 -29.18 8.80
CA GLY A 10 15.84 -28.41 7.65
C GLY A 10 16.75 -29.24 6.75
N VAL A 11 17.73 -29.93 7.33
CA VAL A 11 18.67 -30.79 6.58
C VAL A 11 17.98 -31.98 5.91
N LEU A 12 16.99 -32.59 6.56
CA LEU A 12 16.16 -33.66 5.97
C LEU A 12 15.31 -33.15 4.79
N GLY A 13 14.75 -31.94 4.89
CA GLY A 13 14.01 -31.30 3.79
C GLY A 13 14.90 -31.03 2.58
N PHE A 14 16.12 -30.52 2.78
CA PHE A 14 17.09 -30.29 1.72
C PHE A 14 17.58 -31.61 1.07
N MET A 15 17.82 -32.66 1.86
CA MET A 15 18.20 -33.97 1.30
C MET A 15 17.05 -34.62 0.52
N SER A 16 15.81 -34.52 1.01
CA SER A 16 14.64 -35.05 0.31
C SER A 16 14.43 -34.33 -1.03
N PHE A 17 14.55 -33.01 -1.05
CA PHE A 17 14.48 -32.21 -2.27
C PHE A 17 15.63 -32.55 -3.23
N GLY A 18 16.84 -32.73 -2.72
CA GLY A 18 18.00 -33.16 -3.52
C GLY A 18 17.79 -34.53 -4.19
N ILE A 19 17.15 -35.48 -3.49
CA ILE A 19 16.82 -36.81 -4.04
C ILE A 19 15.73 -36.70 -5.12
N GLU A 20 14.66 -35.92 -4.91
CA GLU A 20 13.61 -35.72 -5.91
C GLU A 20 14.12 -35.06 -7.18
N VAL A 21 15.02 -34.07 -7.04
CA VAL A 21 15.69 -33.42 -8.17
C VAL A 21 16.57 -34.43 -8.90
N ALA A 22 17.38 -35.21 -8.18
CA ALA A 22 18.24 -36.23 -8.80
C ALA A 22 17.43 -37.32 -9.54
N GLN A 23 16.32 -37.77 -8.97
CA GLN A 23 15.42 -38.75 -9.61
C GLN A 23 14.73 -38.18 -10.84
N SER A 24 14.32 -36.91 -10.80
CA SER A 24 13.70 -36.23 -11.95
C SER A 24 14.71 -36.02 -13.09
N LEU A 25 15.94 -35.62 -12.76
CA LEU A 25 17.04 -35.51 -13.71
C LEU A 25 17.42 -36.86 -14.32
N TYR A 26 17.43 -37.93 -13.52
CA TYR A 26 17.69 -39.29 -14.01
C TYR A 26 16.60 -39.78 -14.96
N LYS A 27 15.31 -39.62 -14.59
CA LYS A 27 14.17 -39.97 -15.45
C LYS A 27 14.20 -39.20 -16.76
N TYR A 28 14.46 -37.89 -16.69
CA TYR A 28 14.62 -37.04 -17.87
C TYR A 28 15.78 -37.50 -18.75
N TYR A 29 16.96 -37.74 -18.18
CA TYR A 29 18.12 -38.25 -18.91
C TYR A 29 17.82 -39.58 -19.59
N THR A 30 17.20 -40.54 -18.88
CA THR A 30 16.84 -41.84 -19.47
C THR A 30 15.80 -41.73 -20.60
N ALA A 31 14.87 -40.78 -20.51
CA ALA A 31 13.84 -40.56 -21.53
C ALA A 31 14.38 -39.90 -22.81
N VAL A 32 15.47 -39.13 -22.70
CA VAL A 32 15.99 -38.33 -23.83
C VAL A 32 17.36 -38.82 -24.33
N LYS A 33 18.04 -39.75 -23.64
CA LYS A 33 19.38 -40.30 -24.00
C LYS A 33 19.51 -40.81 -25.45
N SER A 34 18.41 -41.18 -26.10
CA SER A 34 18.37 -41.64 -27.50
C SER A 34 18.07 -40.55 -28.54
N GLN A 35 17.87 -39.29 -28.14
CA GLN A 35 17.49 -38.17 -29.02
C GLN A 35 18.42 -36.95 -28.84
N PRO A 36 19.63 -36.96 -29.42
CA PRO A 36 20.69 -35.98 -29.13
C PRO A 36 20.35 -34.52 -29.51
N SER A 37 19.52 -34.27 -30.53
CA SER A 37 19.15 -32.92 -30.96
C SER A 37 18.18 -32.20 -30.02
N ASN A 38 17.36 -32.94 -29.28
CA ASN A 38 16.36 -32.38 -28.36
C ASN A 38 16.95 -32.03 -26.98
N ILE A 39 18.00 -32.72 -26.54
CA ILE A 39 18.65 -32.44 -25.24
C ILE A 39 19.30 -31.06 -25.26
N GLN A 40 20.11 -30.75 -26.28
CA GLN A 40 20.86 -29.49 -26.32
C GLN A 40 19.93 -28.28 -26.42
N HIS A 41 18.84 -28.40 -27.20
CA HIS A 41 17.81 -27.38 -27.30
C HIS A 41 17.02 -27.22 -25.99
N THR A 42 16.73 -28.32 -25.28
CA THR A 42 16.05 -28.23 -23.97
C THR A 42 16.97 -27.65 -22.90
N LEU A 43 18.26 -27.99 -22.91
CA LEU A 43 19.26 -27.43 -22.00
C LEU A 43 19.38 -25.91 -22.19
N LEU A 44 19.42 -25.43 -23.44
CA LEU A 44 19.43 -23.99 -23.75
C LEU A 44 18.19 -23.27 -23.21
N LYS A 45 17.00 -23.88 -23.34
CA LYS A 45 15.76 -23.31 -22.79
C LYS A 45 15.73 -23.30 -21.27
N LEU A 46 16.27 -24.34 -20.61
CA LEU A 46 16.38 -24.40 -19.15
C LEU A 46 17.38 -23.38 -18.62
N GLN A 47 18.52 -23.19 -19.29
CA GLN A 47 19.50 -22.15 -18.95
C GLN A 47 18.92 -20.74 -19.12
N GLN A 48 18.14 -20.50 -20.19
CA GLN A 48 17.44 -19.23 -20.37
C GLN A 48 16.40 -19.00 -19.27
N LEU A 49 15.67 -20.03 -18.87
CA LEU A 49 14.69 -19.93 -17.79
C LEU A 49 15.37 -19.67 -16.43
N GLU A 50 16.47 -20.36 -16.15
CA GLU A 50 17.27 -20.16 -14.93
C GLU A 50 17.80 -18.72 -14.85
N ALA A 51 18.40 -18.20 -15.92
CA ALA A 51 18.88 -16.82 -15.97
C ALA A 51 17.74 -15.80 -15.74
N LEU A 52 16.55 -16.06 -16.29
CA LEU A 52 15.39 -15.20 -16.14
C LEU A 52 14.82 -15.25 -14.71
N LEU A 53 14.83 -16.43 -14.07
CA LEU A 53 14.45 -16.62 -12.67
C LEU A 53 15.45 -15.97 -11.70
N GLU A 54 16.74 -16.03 -11.99
CA GLU A 54 17.78 -15.33 -11.22
C GLU A 54 17.65 -13.81 -11.33
N GLN A 55 17.37 -13.28 -12.53
CA GLN A 55 17.05 -11.86 -12.69
C GLN A 55 15.80 -11.44 -11.92
N LEU A 56 14.75 -12.26 -11.93
CA LEU A 56 13.54 -12.00 -11.15
C LEU A 56 13.82 -12.03 -9.64
N ARG A 57 14.59 -13.02 -9.19
CA ARG A 57 15.01 -13.14 -7.79
C ARG A 57 15.82 -11.93 -7.36
N SER A 58 16.80 -11.48 -8.15
CA SER A 58 17.60 -10.31 -7.80
C SER A 58 16.76 -9.03 -7.75
N HIS A 59 15.79 -8.85 -8.66
CA HIS A 59 14.86 -7.71 -8.61
C HIS A 59 13.94 -7.75 -7.37
N ILE A 60 13.54 -8.94 -6.93
CA ILE A 60 12.71 -9.11 -5.73
C ILE A 60 13.56 -8.85 -4.46
N GLU A 61 14.78 -9.36 -4.41
CA GLU A 61 15.72 -9.17 -3.28
C GLU A 61 16.17 -7.70 -3.17
N GLU A 62 16.43 -7.01 -4.31
CA GLU A 62 16.73 -5.57 -4.31
C GLU A 62 15.57 -4.73 -3.78
N ARG A 63 14.32 -5.05 -4.17
CA ARG A 63 13.12 -4.38 -3.64
C ARG A 63 12.96 -4.60 -2.14
N GLN A 64 13.11 -5.83 -1.66
CA GLN A 64 13.00 -6.15 -0.22
C GLN A 64 14.08 -5.46 0.66
N SER A 65 15.20 -5.02 0.09
CA SER A 65 16.31 -4.40 0.82
C SER A 65 16.21 -2.88 1.01
N ARG A 66 15.31 -2.18 0.31
CA ARG A 66 15.14 -0.74 0.46
C ARG A 66 14.27 -0.40 1.68
N PRO A 67 14.51 0.72 2.38
CA PRO A 67 13.55 1.27 3.34
C PRO A 67 12.35 1.86 2.56
N GLU A 68 11.57 0.99 1.91
CA GLU A 68 10.74 1.33 0.76
C GLU A 68 9.58 2.28 1.08
N GLY A 69 8.95 2.19 2.25
CA GLY A 69 7.69 2.90 2.49
C GLY A 69 7.78 4.41 2.32
N VAL A 70 8.79 5.06 2.89
CA VAL A 70 8.89 6.54 2.89
C VAL A 70 9.44 7.07 1.56
N GLU A 71 10.43 6.39 0.96
CA GLU A 71 11.05 6.83 -0.29
C GLU A 71 10.14 6.56 -1.50
N LEU A 72 9.42 5.43 -1.50
CA LEU A 72 8.39 5.12 -2.50
C LEU A 72 7.25 6.15 -2.45
N VAL A 73 6.76 6.49 -1.26
CA VAL A 73 5.71 7.51 -1.10
C VAL A 73 6.18 8.88 -1.56
N LYS A 74 7.41 9.28 -1.21
CA LYS A 74 8.03 10.54 -1.69
C LYS A 74 8.22 10.58 -3.21
N THR A 75 8.47 9.43 -3.83
CA THR A 75 8.60 9.29 -5.29
C THR A 75 7.25 9.35 -5.99
N ILE A 76 6.20 8.77 -5.38
CA ILE A 76 4.85 8.70 -5.96
C ILE A 76 4.15 10.06 -5.88
N LYS A 77 4.23 10.77 -4.76
CA LYS A 77 3.72 12.16 -4.64
C LYS A 77 4.67 13.01 -3.78
N PRO A 78 5.46 13.91 -4.40
CA PRO A 78 6.32 14.81 -3.66
C PRO A 78 5.46 15.72 -2.76
N PHE A 79 5.77 15.73 -1.47
CA PHE A 79 5.20 16.65 -0.51
C PHE A 79 6.21 17.73 -0.15
N HIS A 80 5.71 18.82 0.43
CA HIS A 80 6.52 19.93 0.86
C HIS A 80 6.82 19.82 2.36
N PRO A 81 8.09 19.86 2.81
CA PRO A 81 8.40 19.83 4.23
C PRO A 81 7.60 20.88 5.00
N GLY A 82 6.95 20.45 6.09
CA GLY A 82 6.15 21.33 6.95
C GLY A 82 4.66 21.42 6.63
N THR A 83 4.19 20.97 5.45
CA THR A 83 2.75 20.93 5.14
C THR A 83 2.06 19.71 5.74
N GLY A 84 0.78 19.82 6.07
CA GLY A 84 -0.01 18.77 6.70
C GLY A 84 0.31 18.50 8.17
N LEU A 85 1.18 19.31 8.79
CA LEU A 85 1.50 19.19 10.22
C LEU A 85 0.30 19.45 11.13
N TRP A 86 -0.61 20.32 10.70
CA TRP A 86 -1.86 20.58 11.42
C TRP A 86 -2.71 19.31 11.53
N LEU A 87 -2.74 18.47 10.49
CA LEU A 87 -3.50 17.23 10.49
C LEU A 87 -2.90 16.26 11.50
N VAL A 88 -1.60 15.97 11.40
CA VAL A 88 -0.95 14.96 12.25
C VAL A 88 -0.78 15.38 13.72
N ARG A 89 -0.98 16.66 14.02
CA ARG A 89 -1.06 17.20 15.39
C ARG A 89 -2.50 17.36 15.87
N GLY A 90 -3.48 17.23 14.99
CA GLY A 90 -4.90 17.40 15.27
C GLY A 90 -5.50 16.23 16.03
N ALA A 91 -6.56 16.51 16.78
CA ALA A 91 -7.24 15.51 17.62
C ALA A 91 -7.78 14.33 16.80
N SER A 92 -8.42 14.59 15.64
CA SER A 92 -8.96 13.52 14.79
C SER A 92 -7.90 12.53 14.32
N PHE A 93 -6.71 13.02 13.91
CA PHE A 93 -5.60 12.15 13.53
C PHE A 93 -5.03 11.38 14.72
N LEU A 94 -4.82 12.05 15.86
CA LEU A 94 -4.30 11.37 17.05
C LEU A 94 -5.29 10.34 17.57
N ASN A 95 -6.59 10.60 17.49
CA ASN A 95 -7.62 9.64 17.81
C ASN A 95 -7.50 8.41 16.89
N TRP A 96 -7.43 8.64 15.58
CA TRP A 96 -7.19 7.59 14.59
C TRP A 96 -5.89 6.82 14.81
N LEU A 97 -4.82 7.50 15.23
CA LEU A 97 -3.52 6.86 15.40
C LEU A 97 -3.45 6.02 16.69
N HIS A 98 -4.22 6.35 17.73
CA HIS A 98 -4.05 5.76 19.07
C HIS A 98 -5.21 4.88 19.53
N HIS A 99 -6.43 5.05 19.00
CA HIS A 99 -7.58 4.27 19.44
C HIS A 99 -7.77 3.05 18.55
N PRO A 100 -7.99 1.85 19.13
CA PRO A 100 -8.19 0.65 18.35
C PRO A 100 -9.44 0.78 17.46
N LYS A 101 -9.40 0.14 16.29
CA LYS A 101 -10.54 0.11 15.35
C LYS A 101 -11.02 1.48 14.88
N SER A 102 -10.13 2.45 14.79
CA SER A 102 -10.48 3.81 14.44
C SER A 102 -10.68 4.00 12.93
N PHE A 103 -11.52 4.96 12.58
CA PHE A 103 -11.75 5.38 11.21
C PHE A 103 -11.50 6.88 11.05
N LEU A 104 -10.95 7.30 9.91
CA LEU A 104 -10.77 8.72 9.59
C LEU A 104 -11.04 8.98 8.11
N TRP A 105 -11.94 9.91 7.83
CA TRP A 105 -12.29 10.32 6.49
C TRP A 105 -11.86 11.78 6.26
N LEU A 106 -10.85 11.96 5.39
CA LEU A 106 -10.41 13.27 4.94
C LEU A 106 -11.16 13.64 3.65
N LYS A 107 -12.04 14.63 3.72
CA LYS A 107 -12.88 15.00 2.57
C LYS A 107 -12.66 16.43 2.12
N GLY A 108 -12.60 16.61 0.81
CA GLY A 108 -12.41 17.93 0.21
C GLY A 108 -12.49 17.89 -1.31
N PHE A 109 -12.53 19.06 -1.92
CA PHE A 109 -12.64 19.21 -3.37
C PHE A 109 -11.36 18.76 -4.10
N ALA A 110 -11.40 18.67 -5.43
CA ALA A 110 -10.21 18.32 -6.20
C ALA A 110 -9.11 19.37 -6.04
N GLY A 111 -7.86 18.95 -5.78
CA GLY A 111 -6.73 19.88 -5.64
C GLY A 111 -6.52 20.48 -4.25
N CYS A 112 -7.35 20.20 -3.24
CA CYS A 112 -7.16 20.69 -1.86
C CYS A 112 -6.04 19.98 -1.06
N GLY A 113 -5.19 19.19 -1.72
CA GLY A 113 -4.05 18.54 -1.07
C GLY A 113 -4.33 17.20 -0.38
N LYS A 114 -5.50 16.55 -0.58
CA LYS A 114 -5.81 15.21 -0.04
C LYS A 114 -4.64 14.22 -0.13
N SER A 115 -4.10 14.03 -1.32
CA SER A 115 -3.01 13.08 -1.52
C SER A 115 -1.68 13.52 -0.91
N VAL A 116 -1.45 14.83 -0.77
CA VAL A 116 -0.29 15.35 -0.03
C VAL A 116 -0.43 14.99 1.44
N LEU A 117 -1.64 15.16 2.01
CA LEU A 117 -1.94 14.76 3.38
C LEU A 117 -1.84 13.24 3.58
N SER A 118 -2.31 12.43 2.62
CA SER A 118 -2.15 10.96 2.65
C SER A 118 -0.68 10.57 2.75
N THR A 119 0.20 11.22 1.98
CA THR A 119 1.65 11.04 2.09
C THR A 119 2.18 11.39 3.48
N THR A 120 1.76 12.53 4.04
CA THR A 120 2.16 12.94 5.40
C THR A 120 1.69 11.93 6.46
N VAL A 121 0.46 11.42 6.34
CA VAL A 121 -0.07 10.38 7.22
C VAL A 121 0.79 9.13 7.14
N ILE A 122 1.07 8.63 5.92
CA ILE A 122 1.85 7.40 5.73
C ILE A 122 3.25 7.55 6.36
N GLU A 123 3.91 8.70 6.15
CA GLU A 123 5.23 8.94 6.77
C GLU A 123 5.16 8.92 8.30
N HIS A 124 4.16 9.57 8.90
CA HIS A 124 3.98 9.56 10.36
C HIS A 124 3.69 8.16 10.91
N THR A 125 2.86 7.39 10.22
CA THR A 125 2.48 6.03 10.62
C THR A 125 3.65 5.05 10.49
N LEU A 126 4.45 5.15 9.41
CA LEU A 126 5.67 4.35 9.26
C LEU A 126 6.72 4.67 10.31
N ARG A 127 6.87 5.95 10.70
CA ARG A 127 7.76 6.34 11.80
C ARG A 127 7.32 5.74 13.13
N ARG A 128 6.02 5.71 13.41
CA ARG A 128 5.47 5.05 14.62
C ARG A 128 5.83 3.56 14.64
N ARG A 129 5.62 2.84 13.53
CA ARG A 129 6.03 1.44 13.39
C ARG A 129 7.51 1.24 13.69
N GLY A 130 8.38 2.16 13.28
CA GLY A 130 9.81 2.09 13.55
C GLY A 130 10.21 2.34 15.01
N PHE A 131 9.37 3.05 15.79
CA PHE A 131 9.63 3.37 17.19
C PHE A 131 9.35 2.18 18.12
N ASP A 132 8.25 1.46 17.88
CA ASP A 132 7.88 0.27 18.65
C ASP A 132 8.30 -1.01 17.94
N ARG A 133 9.57 -1.38 18.08
CA ARG A 133 10.15 -2.58 17.43
C ARG A 133 9.59 -3.91 17.94
N ASN A 134 8.89 -3.89 19.08
CA ASN A 134 8.35 -5.10 19.68
C ASN A 134 6.89 -5.35 19.27
N SER A 135 6.18 -4.33 18.77
CA SER A 135 4.83 -4.48 18.28
C SER A 135 4.78 -4.94 16.81
N ARG A 136 3.88 -5.88 16.50
CA ARG A 136 3.61 -6.30 15.12
C ARG A 136 2.65 -5.32 14.46
N VAL A 137 3.15 -4.16 14.07
CA VAL A 137 2.37 -3.15 13.33
C VAL A 137 2.50 -3.35 11.82
N GLY A 138 1.36 -3.50 11.15
CA GLY A 138 1.25 -3.52 9.69
C GLY A 138 0.85 -2.15 9.14
N VAL A 139 1.47 -1.71 8.03
CA VAL A 139 1.11 -0.44 7.38
C VAL A 139 0.95 -0.66 5.89
N SER A 140 -0.21 -0.35 5.34
CA SER A 140 -0.49 -0.55 3.92
C SER A 140 -1.22 0.66 3.35
N PHE A 141 -1.01 0.93 2.07
CA PHE A 141 -1.63 2.06 1.42
C PHE A 141 -1.97 1.78 -0.04
N PHE A 142 -3.00 2.46 -0.54
CA PHE A 142 -3.44 2.34 -1.92
C PHE A 142 -3.87 3.70 -2.47
N PHE A 143 -3.37 4.05 -3.64
CA PHE A 143 -3.72 5.29 -4.32
C PHE A 143 -4.60 4.96 -5.52
N LEU A 144 -5.88 5.30 -5.44
CA LEU A 144 -6.76 5.23 -6.59
C LEU A 144 -6.37 6.32 -7.59
N THR A 145 -6.62 6.02 -8.87
CA THR A 145 -6.41 6.99 -9.94
C THR A 145 -7.39 6.76 -11.08
N PHE A 146 -8.11 7.80 -11.51
CA PHE A 146 -9.02 7.72 -12.67
C PHE A 146 -8.27 7.48 -13.99
N ASN A 147 -6.95 7.72 -14.02
CA ASN A 147 -6.10 7.53 -15.20
C ASN A 147 -5.61 6.09 -15.40
N ASP A 148 -5.89 5.17 -14.47
CA ASP A 148 -5.41 3.78 -14.54
C ASP A 148 -6.49 2.83 -14.01
N ASP A 149 -7.22 2.19 -14.92
CA ASP A 149 -8.30 1.24 -14.63
C ASP A 149 -7.83 0.09 -13.73
N THR A 150 -6.54 -0.26 -13.77
CA THR A 150 -5.97 -1.31 -12.92
C THR A 150 -5.92 -0.90 -11.45
N LYS A 151 -6.15 0.37 -11.12
CA LYS A 151 -6.13 0.94 -9.75
C LYS A 151 -7.49 1.41 -9.27
N GLN A 152 -8.57 0.99 -9.92
CA GLN A 152 -9.92 1.45 -9.63
C GLN A 152 -10.84 0.39 -9.02
N SER A 153 -10.44 -0.89 -9.07
CA SER A 153 -11.26 -2.03 -8.64
C SER A 153 -10.97 -2.48 -7.21
N THR A 154 -11.99 -3.06 -6.57
CA THR A 154 -11.89 -3.71 -5.25
C THR A 154 -10.82 -4.79 -5.24
N SER A 155 -10.77 -5.63 -6.27
CA SER A 155 -9.73 -6.66 -6.42
C SER A 155 -8.32 -6.09 -6.43
N ALA A 156 -8.09 -4.96 -7.11
CA ALA A 156 -6.78 -4.31 -7.15
C ALA A 156 -6.35 -3.78 -5.78
N LEU A 157 -7.28 -3.12 -5.07
CA LEU A 157 -7.08 -2.69 -3.69
C LEU A 157 -6.71 -3.88 -2.80
N LEU A 158 -7.54 -4.91 -2.75
CA LEU A 158 -7.34 -6.07 -1.88
C LEU A 158 -6.01 -6.78 -2.16
N ARG A 159 -5.67 -7.00 -3.43
CA ARG A 159 -4.38 -7.62 -3.81
C ARG A 159 -3.19 -6.78 -3.37
N ALA A 160 -3.25 -5.47 -3.57
CA ALA A 160 -2.19 -4.56 -3.14
C ALA A 160 -2.02 -4.58 -1.61
N LEU A 161 -3.12 -4.58 -0.86
CA LEU A 161 -3.09 -4.65 0.60
C LEU A 161 -2.49 -5.98 1.08
N ILE A 162 -2.94 -7.10 0.51
CA ILE A 162 -2.44 -8.46 0.81
C ILE A 162 -0.93 -8.53 0.57
N LEU A 163 -0.45 -8.05 -0.58
CA LEU A 163 0.97 -8.10 -0.94
C LEU A 163 1.82 -7.25 0.01
N GLN A 164 1.42 -5.99 0.24
CA GLN A 164 2.15 -5.07 1.12
C GLN A 164 2.24 -5.60 2.55
N LEU A 165 1.15 -6.10 3.12
CA LEU A 165 1.14 -6.62 4.48
C LEU A 165 1.86 -7.96 4.57
N SER A 166 1.71 -8.84 3.60
CA SER A 166 2.43 -10.12 3.59
C SER A 166 3.95 -9.91 3.53
N ALA A 167 4.42 -8.91 2.78
CA ALA A 167 5.84 -8.56 2.70
C ALA A 167 6.42 -8.00 4.02
N GLN A 168 5.55 -7.55 4.93
CA GLN A 168 5.95 -7.04 6.25
C GLN A 168 6.05 -8.13 7.32
N LEU A 169 5.63 -9.35 7.00
CA LEU A 169 5.73 -10.51 7.88
C LEU A 169 7.03 -11.27 7.63
N GLY A 170 7.60 -11.88 8.67
CA GLY A 170 8.84 -12.66 8.57
C GLY A 170 8.72 -13.97 7.79
N SER A 171 7.50 -14.37 7.42
CA SER A 171 7.20 -15.57 6.66
C SER A 171 5.94 -15.39 5.84
N THR A 172 5.87 -16.04 4.67
CA THR A 172 4.68 -16.01 3.82
C THR A 172 3.45 -16.56 4.56
N PRO A 173 2.35 -15.80 4.69
CA PRO A 173 1.13 -16.26 5.33
C PRO A 173 0.56 -17.51 4.66
N THR A 174 0.10 -18.48 5.47
CA THR A 174 -0.57 -19.68 4.94
C THR A 174 -1.82 -19.33 4.15
N ALA A 175 -2.54 -18.26 4.52
CA ALA A 175 -3.69 -17.75 3.78
C ALA A 175 -3.31 -17.38 2.34
N LEU A 176 -2.21 -16.63 2.16
CA LEU A 176 -1.69 -16.26 0.84
C LEU A 176 -1.22 -17.49 0.05
N GLN A 177 -0.57 -18.45 0.69
CA GLN A 177 -0.18 -19.70 0.03
C GLN A 177 -1.39 -20.49 -0.47
N ARG A 178 -2.45 -20.62 0.35
CA ARG A 178 -3.71 -21.27 -0.03
C ARG A 178 -4.39 -20.54 -1.18
N LEU A 179 -4.46 -19.21 -1.12
CA LEU A 179 -5.02 -18.39 -2.19
C LEU A 179 -4.27 -18.64 -3.51
N PHE A 180 -2.94 -18.61 -3.48
CA PHE A 180 -2.13 -18.87 -4.67
C PHE A 180 -2.31 -20.29 -5.22
N GLN A 181 -2.41 -21.30 -4.35
CA GLN A 181 -2.63 -22.70 -4.74
C GLN A 181 -3.99 -22.91 -5.40
N ASN A 182 -5.04 -22.27 -4.89
CA ASN A 182 -6.40 -22.40 -5.40
C ASN A 182 -6.61 -21.67 -6.74
N TYR A 183 -5.82 -20.62 -7.00
CA TYR A 183 -5.97 -19.77 -8.18
C TYR A 183 -4.70 -19.69 -9.04
N ARG A 184 -3.97 -20.80 -9.19
CA ARG A 184 -2.72 -20.84 -9.98
C ARG A 184 -2.85 -20.37 -11.43
N SER A 185 -4.03 -20.56 -12.03
CA SER A 185 -4.28 -20.30 -13.45
C SER A 185 -5.32 -19.19 -13.67
N GLY A 186 -5.63 -18.39 -12.65
CA GLY A 186 -6.67 -17.38 -12.74
C GLY A 186 -6.58 -16.31 -11.66
N ALA A 187 -7.42 -15.29 -11.81
CA ALA A 187 -7.61 -14.26 -10.81
C ALA A 187 -8.45 -14.82 -9.64
N PRO A 188 -7.98 -14.73 -8.38
CA PRO A 188 -8.86 -14.98 -7.24
C PRO A 188 -10.04 -14.00 -7.27
N PRO A 189 -11.27 -14.47 -6.99
CA PRO A 189 -12.44 -13.60 -6.85
C PRO A 189 -12.37 -12.82 -5.54
N ASP A 190 -13.12 -11.73 -5.47
CA ASP A 190 -13.04 -10.77 -4.37
C ASP A 190 -13.39 -11.38 -3.00
N PRO A 191 -14.41 -12.25 -2.84
CA PRO A 191 -14.66 -12.91 -1.55
C PRO A 191 -13.46 -13.72 -1.03
N SER A 192 -12.71 -14.39 -1.92
CA SER A 192 -11.50 -15.12 -1.53
C SER A 192 -10.35 -14.18 -1.14
N LEU A 193 -10.31 -12.98 -1.74
CA LEU A 193 -9.36 -11.94 -1.36
C LEU A 193 -9.72 -11.32 -0.01
N VAL A 194 -11.00 -11.08 0.26
CA VAL A 194 -11.53 -10.60 1.54
C VAL A 194 -11.18 -11.59 2.67
N GLU A 195 -11.41 -12.89 2.46
CA GLU A 195 -11.03 -13.92 3.44
C GLU A 195 -9.51 -13.94 3.69
N CYS A 196 -8.71 -13.80 2.62
CA CYS A 196 -7.25 -13.79 2.71
C CYS A 196 -6.73 -12.58 3.49
N ILE A 197 -7.20 -11.37 3.17
CA ILE A 197 -6.77 -10.15 3.88
C ILE A 197 -7.20 -10.22 5.35
N HIS A 198 -8.40 -10.70 5.66
CA HIS A 198 -8.87 -10.86 7.05
C HIS A 198 -7.94 -11.75 7.87
N GLN A 199 -7.53 -12.91 7.32
CA GLN A 199 -6.56 -13.80 7.97
C GLN A 199 -5.19 -13.14 8.15
N ILE A 200 -4.74 -12.31 7.20
CA ILE A 200 -3.47 -11.59 7.29
C ILE A 200 -3.52 -10.49 8.35
N LEU A 201 -4.61 -9.72 8.45
CA LEU A 201 -4.75 -8.65 9.45
C LEU A 201 -4.59 -9.17 10.88
N ARG A 202 -5.12 -10.37 11.16
CA ARG A 202 -5.01 -11.04 12.47
C ARG A 202 -3.60 -11.46 12.87
N MET A 203 -2.65 -11.42 11.93
CA MET A 203 -1.23 -11.71 12.23
C MET A 203 -0.52 -10.51 12.87
N PHE A 204 -1.12 -9.33 12.78
CA PHE A 204 -0.65 -8.08 13.36
C PHE A 204 -1.40 -7.75 14.65
N GLU A 205 -0.80 -6.88 15.46
CA GLU A 205 -1.44 -6.28 16.63
C GLU A 205 -2.29 -5.08 16.22
N ASP A 206 -1.72 -4.19 15.41
CA ASP A 206 -2.40 -3.06 14.77
C ASP A 206 -2.09 -3.04 13.28
N VAL A 207 -3.09 -2.71 12.46
CA VAL A 207 -2.92 -2.50 11.02
C VAL A 207 -3.46 -1.15 10.61
N TYR A 208 -2.62 -0.35 9.97
CA TYR A 208 -2.99 0.94 9.40
C TYR A 208 -3.15 0.81 7.89
N ILE A 209 -4.34 1.11 7.39
CA ILE A 209 -4.65 1.11 5.96
C ILE A 209 -5.02 2.52 5.54
N ILE A 210 -4.32 3.05 4.53
CA ILE A 210 -4.55 4.38 3.97
C ILE A 210 -5.01 4.26 2.52
N ILE A 211 -6.21 4.70 2.21
CA ILE A 211 -6.80 4.67 0.86
C ILE A 211 -6.97 6.10 0.37
N ASP A 212 -6.21 6.49 -0.64
CA ASP A 212 -6.26 7.83 -1.20
C ASP A 212 -7.17 7.88 -2.44
N ALA A 213 -7.99 8.93 -2.49
CA ALA A 213 -8.86 9.27 -3.61
C ALA A 213 -9.93 8.22 -3.94
N LEU A 214 -10.70 7.76 -2.94
CA LEU A 214 -11.77 6.78 -3.10
C LEU A 214 -12.82 7.18 -4.16
N ASP A 215 -13.04 8.49 -4.36
CA ASP A 215 -13.89 9.02 -5.44
C ASP A 215 -13.36 8.75 -6.86
N GLU A 216 -12.13 8.26 -7.01
CA GLU A 216 -11.58 7.90 -8.32
C GLU A 216 -11.90 6.45 -8.73
N SER A 217 -12.49 5.63 -7.84
CA SER A 217 -13.15 4.38 -8.25
C SER A 217 -14.45 4.71 -8.98
N PRO A 218 -14.75 4.16 -10.17
CA PRO A 218 -15.97 4.48 -10.89
C PRO A 218 -17.23 4.05 -10.13
N ARG A 219 -18.17 4.98 -10.01
CA ARG A 219 -19.45 4.79 -9.28
C ARG A 219 -20.28 3.64 -9.84
N ASP A 220 -20.34 3.51 -11.16
CA ASP A 220 -21.24 2.57 -11.85
C ASP A 220 -20.64 1.16 -12.03
N SER A 221 -19.45 0.88 -11.49
CA SER A 221 -18.82 -0.44 -11.65
C SER A 221 -18.17 -1.00 -10.40
N HIS A 222 -17.30 -0.25 -9.73
CA HIS A 222 -16.43 -0.81 -8.68
C HIS A 222 -16.64 -0.18 -7.31
N ARG A 223 -17.10 1.07 -7.26
CA ARG A 223 -17.13 1.82 -6.00
C ARG A 223 -18.11 1.23 -4.98
N GLY A 224 -19.27 0.74 -5.42
CA GLY A 224 -20.25 0.09 -4.54
C GLY A 224 -19.64 -1.10 -3.80
N ASP A 225 -19.12 -2.07 -4.54
CA ASP A 225 -18.45 -3.26 -3.99
C ASP A 225 -17.25 -2.88 -3.10
N MET A 226 -16.51 -1.83 -3.47
CA MET A 226 -15.38 -1.33 -2.69
C MET A 226 -15.85 -0.78 -1.35
N LEU A 227 -16.89 0.05 -1.34
CA LEU A 227 -17.44 0.61 -0.11
C LEU A 227 -18.02 -0.48 0.79
N GLU A 228 -18.77 -1.44 0.24
CA GLU A 228 -19.29 -2.59 0.98
C GLU A 228 -18.15 -3.39 1.63
N THR A 229 -17.09 -3.66 0.88
CA THR A 229 -15.89 -4.35 1.39
C THR A 229 -15.23 -3.55 2.52
N LEU A 230 -15.09 -2.23 2.40
CA LEU A 230 -14.51 -1.39 3.46
C LEU A 230 -15.38 -1.36 4.72
N THR A 231 -16.70 -1.35 4.56
CA THR A 231 -17.66 -1.46 5.67
C THR A 231 -17.53 -2.81 6.37
N GLU A 232 -17.43 -3.91 5.61
CA GLU A 232 -17.17 -5.25 6.14
C GLU A 232 -15.86 -5.30 6.94
N MET A 233 -14.76 -4.79 6.35
CA MET A 233 -13.44 -4.75 6.99
C MET A 233 -13.46 -4.02 8.33
N ARG A 234 -14.20 -2.91 8.42
CA ARG A 234 -14.36 -2.13 9.66
C ARG A 234 -15.17 -2.85 10.73
N ALA A 235 -16.06 -3.75 10.34
CA ALA A 235 -16.89 -4.50 11.27
C ALA A 235 -16.15 -5.68 11.92
N TRP A 236 -14.96 -6.06 11.42
CA TRP A 236 -14.19 -7.16 11.97
C TRP A 236 -13.74 -6.90 13.41
N LEU A 237 -14.12 -7.82 14.31
CA LEU A 237 -13.91 -7.65 15.74
C LEU A 237 -12.59 -8.21 16.25
N ASP A 238 -11.97 -9.10 15.47
CA ASP A 238 -10.79 -9.89 15.82
C ASP A 238 -9.47 -9.33 15.28
N CYS A 239 -9.49 -8.10 14.74
CA CYS A 239 -8.30 -7.34 14.37
C CYS A 239 -8.42 -5.86 14.79
N SER A 240 -7.29 -5.21 15.07
CA SER A 240 -7.22 -3.76 15.30
C SER A 240 -6.90 -3.07 13.97
N LEU A 241 -7.95 -2.68 13.23
CA LEU A 241 -7.84 -2.00 11.95
C LEU A 241 -8.02 -0.49 12.11
N HIS A 242 -7.00 0.27 11.72
CA HIS A 242 -7.06 1.72 11.60
C HIS A 242 -7.18 2.08 10.12
N LEU A 243 -8.37 2.53 9.69
CA LEU A 243 -8.63 2.84 8.29
C LEU A 243 -8.70 4.36 8.09
N LEU A 244 -7.87 4.90 7.20
CA LEU A 244 -7.97 6.27 6.72
C LEU A 244 -8.36 6.27 5.24
N VAL A 245 -9.38 7.04 4.90
CA VAL A 245 -9.82 7.24 3.52
C VAL A 245 -9.76 8.71 3.17
N THR A 246 -9.35 9.03 1.94
CA THR A 246 -9.55 10.37 1.38
C THR A 246 -10.50 10.33 0.20
N SER A 247 -11.38 11.33 0.07
CA SER A 247 -12.23 11.46 -1.12
C SER A 247 -12.82 12.86 -1.28
N ARG A 248 -13.59 13.08 -2.35
CA ARG A 248 -14.62 14.14 -2.39
C ARG A 248 -15.79 13.81 -1.45
N ASP A 249 -16.55 14.84 -1.08
CA ASP A 249 -17.79 14.71 -0.30
C ASP A 249 -18.95 14.28 -1.22
N GLU A 250 -18.84 13.06 -1.78
CA GLU A 250 -19.88 12.49 -2.65
C GLU A 250 -20.94 11.74 -1.83
N PRO A 251 -22.25 11.86 -2.16
CA PRO A 251 -23.33 11.29 -1.34
C PRO A 251 -23.23 9.78 -1.13
N ASP A 252 -22.91 9.01 -2.18
CA ASP A 252 -22.75 7.56 -2.12
C ASP A 252 -21.63 7.13 -1.15
N ILE A 253 -20.51 7.85 -1.17
CA ILE A 253 -19.40 7.61 -0.23
C ILE A 253 -19.81 7.97 1.19
N LYS A 254 -20.50 9.10 1.37
CA LYS A 254 -20.94 9.57 2.68
C LYS A 254 -21.94 8.60 3.33
N ASP A 255 -22.92 8.16 2.55
CA ASP A 255 -24.02 7.31 3.00
C ASP A 255 -23.53 5.92 3.41
N GLU A 256 -22.53 5.38 2.69
CA GLU A 256 -22.00 4.03 2.95
C GLU A 256 -20.91 4.03 4.04
N LEU A 257 -20.02 5.04 4.09
CA LEU A 257 -19.00 5.11 5.13
C LEU A 257 -19.58 5.39 6.53
N GLN A 258 -20.75 6.04 6.63
CA GLN A 258 -21.44 6.33 7.90
C GLN A 258 -20.50 6.86 9.01
N ALA A 259 -19.53 7.70 8.64
CA ALA A 259 -18.54 8.20 9.60
C ALA A 259 -19.22 9.07 10.67
N ALA A 260 -18.73 9.03 11.91
CA ALA A 260 -19.14 9.99 12.91
C ALA A 260 -18.52 11.36 12.60
N SER A 261 -19.09 12.44 13.15
CA SER A 261 -18.55 13.80 12.92
C SER A 261 -17.10 13.96 13.40
N GLU A 262 -16.68 13.18 14.41
CA GLU A 262 -15.32 13.17 14.95
C GLU A 262 -14.31 12.43 14.07
N ASP A 263 -14.80 11.52 13.23
CA ASP A 263 -14.04 10.74 12.24
C ASP A 263 -13.93 11.48 10.90
N MET A 264 -14.48 12.69 10.77
CA MET A 264 -14.45 13.48 9.54
C MET A 264 -13.57 14.71 9.66
N VAL A 265 -12.71 14.92 8.68
CA VAL A 265 -11.94 16.16 8.54
C VAL A 265 -12.26 16.79 7.19
N HIS A 266 -12.83 18.00 7.24
CA HIS A 266 -13.12 18.80 6.06
C HIS A 266 -11.89 19.61 5.67
N LEU A 267 -11.41 19.41 4.45
CA LEU A 267 -10.26 20.12 3.90
C LEU A 267 -10.65 21.49 3.33
N LYS A 268 -11.25 22.33 4.18
CA LYS A 268 -11.63 23.73 3.93
C LYS A 268 -11.43 24.56 5.21
N ASN A 269 -10.27 24.44 5.85
CA ASN A 269 -9.96 25.14 7.10
C ASN A 269 -8.81 26.14 6.92
N ASP A 270 -8.71 27.12 7.83
CA ASP A 270 -7.65 28.14 7.85
C ASP A 270 -6.24 27.54 7.88
N ASP A 271 -6.08 26.31 8.36
CA ASP A 271 -4.78 25.63 8.40
C ASP A 271 -4.34 25.14 7.01
N ILE A 272 -5.27 24.81 6.11
CA ILE A 272 -4.96 24.56 4.70
C ILE A 272 -4.56 25.84 4.00
N ASP A 273 -5.19 26.97 4.31
CA ASP A 273 -4.80 28.27 3.75
C ASP A 273 -3.36 28.62 4.14
N LYS A 274 -2.95 28.29 5.38
CA LYS A 274 -1.56 28.41 5.84
C LYS A 274 -0.61 27.44 5.10
N ASP A 275 -1.02 26.20 4.86
CA ASP A 275 -0.22 25.23 4.10
C ASP A 275 -0.02 25.69 2.64
N ILE A 276 -1.05 26.25 2.02
CA ILE A 276 -0.99 26.81 0.66
C ILE A 276 -0.06 28.02 0.64
N ALA A 277 -0.19 28.93 1.61
CA ALA A 277 0.70 30.07 1.77
C ALA A 277 2.16 29.60 1.88
N LEU A 278 2.45 28.69 2.80
CA LEU A 278 3.80 28.14 3.01
C LEU A 278 4.38 27.53 1.72
N PHE A 279 3.59 26.72 1.01
CA PHE A 279 4.00 26.11 -0.26
C PHE A 279 4.30 27.17 -1.33
N VAL A 280 3.44 28.19 -1.46
CA VAL A 280 3.61 29.28 -2.43
C VAL A 280 4.86 30.09 -2.12
N THR A 281 5.05 30.51 -0.86
CA THR A 281 6.22 31.30 -0.42
C THR A 281 7.51 30.55 -0.75
N GLU A 282 7.64 29.29 -0.34
CA GLU A 282 8.86 28.52 -0.59
C GLU A 282 9.09 28.27 -2.09
N HIS A 283 8.02 28.02 -2.88
CA HIS A 283 8.17 27.85 -4.32
C HIS A 283 8.63 29.13 -5.02
N LEU A 284 8.11 30.29 -4.61
CA LEU A 284 8.51 31.60 -5.13
C LEU A 284 9.97 31.93 -4.80
N GLU A 285 10.44 31.59 -3.59
CA GLU A 285 11.81 31.85 -3.14
C GLU A 285 12.86 30.91 -3.79
N ARG A 286 12.51 29.62 -3.91
CA ARG A 286 13.41 28.59 -4.46
C ARG A 286 13.51 28.64 -5.98
N ASN A 287 12.45 29.05 -6.67
CA ASN A 287 12.44 29.08 -8.13
C ASN A 287 13.13 30.34 -8.67
N ARG A 288 14.35 30.17 -9.19
CA ARG A 288 15.15 31.28 -9.76
C ARG A 288 14.41 32.10 -10.83
N ARG A 289 13.49 31.49 -11.58
CA ARG A 289 12.71 32.18 -12.63
C ARG A 289 11.61 33.08 -12.05
N LEU A 290 11.16 32.80 -10.82
CA LEU A 290 10.10 33.53 -10.15
C LEU A 290 10.61 34.66 -9.26
N ARG A 291 11.90 34.66 -8.90
CA ARG A 291 12.54 35.75 -8.12
C ARG A 291 12.36 37.15 -8.70
N LYS A 292 12.19 37.29 -10.02
CA LYS A 292 11.90 38.60 -10.63
C LYS A 292 10.58 39.23 -10.16
N TRP A 293 9.67 38.41 -9.61
CA TRP A 293 8.38 38.84 -9.07
C TRP A 293 8.42 39.09 -7.56
N MET A 294 9.61 39.10 -6.94
CA MET A 294 9.76 39.29 -5.48
C MET A 294 8.97 40.47 -4.90
N PRO A 295 8.87 41.64 -5.58
CA PRO A 295 8.04 42.75 -5.08
C PRO A 295 6.54 42.42 -4.94
N TYR A 296 6.06 41.40 -5.66
CA TYR A 296 4.66 40.99 -5.72
C TYR A 296 4.37 39.69 -4.95
N PHE A 297 5.35 39.10 -4.24
CA PHE A 297 5.16 37.80 -3.59
C PHE A 297 3.98 37.79 -2.60
N ALA A 298 3.84 38.83 -1.78
CA ALA A 298 2.73 38.94 -0.83
C ALA A 298 1.36 39.01 -1.53
N GLU A 299 1.28 39.70 -2.67
CA GLU A 299 0.06 39.80 -3.47
C GLU A 299 -0.27 38.47 -4.16
N ILE A 300 0.74 37.81 -4.74
CA ILE A 300 0.61 36.49 -5.35
C ILE A 300 0.13 35.46 -4.33
N GLU A 301 0.73 35.44 -3.14
CA GLU A 301 0.34 34.55 -2.04
C GLU A 301 -1.12 34.79 -1.64
N THR A 302 -1.49 36.04 -1.39
CA THR A 302 -2.87 36.42 -1.01
C THR A 302 -3.88 35.98 -2.06
N VAL A 303 -3.62 36.26 -3.35
CA VAL A 303 -4.53 35.90 -4.44
C VAL A 303 -4.64 34.40 -4.61
N LEU A 304 -3.53 33.65 -4.50
CA LEU A 304 -3.55 32.19 -4.65
C LEU A 304 -4.26 31.50 -3.50
N VAL A 305 -4.07 31.95 -2.26
CA VAL A 305 -4.80 31.45 -1.08
C VAL A 305 -6.30 31.74 -1.22
N GLN A 306 -6.67 32.98 -1.54
CA GLN A 306 -8.09 33.34 -1.75
C GLN A 306 -8.74 32.53 -2.87
N LYS A 307 -8.05 32.33 -4.00
CA LYS A 307 -8.60 31.54 -5.11
C LYS A 307 -8.71 30.06 -4.79
N ALA A 308 -7.84 29.52 -3.93
CA ALA A 308 -7.92 28.13 -3.50
C ALA A 308 -9.11 27.88 -2.55
N GLY A 309 -9.49 28.85 -1.72
CA GLY A 309 -10.62 28.73 -0.78
C GLY A 309 -12.03 28.90 -1.40
N VAL A 310 -12.15 29.38 -2.65
CA VAL A 310 -13.42 29.78 -3.28
C VAL A 310 -14.05 28.71 -4.20
N VAL A 311 -13.59 27.45 -4.14
CA VAL A 311 -14.10 26.33 -4.97
C VAL A 311 -15.01 25.37 -4.20
#